data_AF-A0A667G283-F1
#
_entry.id   AF-A0A667G283-F1
#
_cell.length_a   1.000
_cell.length_b   1.000
_cell.length_c   1.000
_cell.angle_alpha   90.00
_cell.angle_beta   90.00
_cell.angle_gamma   90.00
#
_symmetry.space_group_name_H-M   'P 1'
#
loop_
_entity.id
_entity.type
_entity.pdbx_description
1 polymer ?
#
loop_
_entity_poly.entity_id
_entity_poly.type
_entity_poly.pdbx_seq_one_letter_code
_entity_poly.pdbx_strand_id
1 'polypeptide(L)'
;MKLAHVILLFLCFYKSFCKLLSTSYIPQKDLLDNKCLIEKYTHLSCKKVFCQPWQKCIDGTCICKLPYQCPKNGTSVCSTNGKSYLTYCQQKSFECLQPKAKFLNSGTCIAEGQFSVSLKYGTTTSEGIVEVKLVDQDKKMFICKKAWSIVEANVACLELGFQQ
;
A
#
# COMPACT_ATOMS: atom_id res chain seq x y z
N MET A 1 -0.33 29.77 -63.40
CA MET A 1 -0.52 28.50 -62.66
C MET A 1 0.52 28.20 -61.57
N LYS A 2 1.50 29.07 -61.25
CA LYS A 2 2.51 28.76 -60.22
C LYS A 2 2.33 29.50 -58.88
N LEU A 3 1.77 30.72 -58.88
CA LEU A 3 1.66 31.54 -57.67
C LEU A 3 0.50 31.08 -56.74
N ALA A 4 -0.65 30.72 -57.32
CA ALA A 4 -1.82 30.28 -56.56
C ALA A 4 -1.62 28.94 -55.82
N HIS A 5 -0.83 28.02 -56.37
CA HIS A 5 -0.50 26.75 -55.70
C HIS A 5 0.50 26.92 -54.55
N VAL A 6 1.43 27.88 -54.65
CA VAL A 6 2.36 28.19 -53.56
C VAL A 6 1.62 28.81 -52.38
N ILE A 7 0.65 29.69 -52.64
CA ILE A 7 -0.20 30.29 -51.59
C ILE A 7 -1.09 29.23 -50.91
N LEU A 8 -1.66 28.30 -51.68
CA LEU A 8 -2.48 27.21 -51.13
C LEU A 8 -1.65 26.24 -50.27
N LEU A 9 -0.41 25.93 -50.68
CA LEU A 9 0.52 25.11 -49.90
C LEU A 9 0.92 25.81 -48.59
N PHE A 10 1.25 27.10 -48.62
CA PHE A 10 1.58 27.87 -47.41
C PHE A 10 0.42 27.95 -46.42
N LEU A 11 -0.82 28.07 -46.89
CA LEU A 11 -2.02 28.06 -46.04
C LEU A 11 -2.29 26.69 -45.40
N CYS A 12 -2.00 25.60 -46.11
CA CYS A 12 -2.09 24.23 -45.56
C CYS A 12 -1.00 23.96 -44.51
N PHE A 13 0.24 24.42 -44.73
CA PHE A 13 1.31 24.32 -43.74
C PHE A 13 1.00 25.16 -42.49
N TYR A 14 0.42 26.35 -42.64
CA TYR A 14 0.01 27.18 -41.51
C TYR A 14 -1.11 26.52 -40.68
N LYS A 15 -2.12 25.91 -41.33
CA LYS A 15 -3.17 25.17 -40.62
C LYS A 15 -2.68 23.88 -39.95
N SER A 16 -1.65 23.24 -40.49
CA SER A 16 -1.05 22.05 -39.88
C SER A 16 -0.13 22.39 -38.69
N PHE A 17 0.58 23.51 -38.74
CA PHE A 17 1.41 23.99 -37.61
C PHE A 17 0.59 24.64 -36.49
N CYS A 18 -0.53 25.30 -36.79
CA CYS A 18 -1.41 25.88 -35.76
C CYS A 18 -2.14 24.84 -34.91
N LYS A 19 -2.20 23.56 -35.34
CA LYS A 19 -2.78 22.46 -34.54
C LYS A 19 -1.77 21.78 -33.63
N LEU A 20 -0.48 22.16 -33.71
CA LEU A 20 0.61 21.61 -32.90
C LEU A 20 1.04 22.56 -31.77
N LEU A 21 0.31 23.66 -31.53
CA LEU A 21 0.65 24.66 -30.52
C LEU A 21 -0.56 25.02 -29.65
N SER A 22 -1.27 24.03 -29.10
CA SER A 22 -2.11 24.23 -27.92
C SER A 22 -2.40 22.93 -27.15
N THR A 23 -1.46 21.99 -27.08
CA THR A 23 -1.32 21.30 -25.80
C THR A 23 -0.62 22.30 -24.90
N SER A 24 -1.41 23.03 -24.12
CA SER A 24 -0.90 23.68 -22.92
C SER A 24 -0.25 22.58 -22.08
N TYR A 25 1.04 22.35 -22.28
CA TYR A 25 1.89 21.68 -21.33
C TYR A 25 1.84 22.60 -20.12
N ILE A 26 0.86 22.34 -19.24
CA ILE A 26 0.85 22.90 -17.91
C ILE A 26 2.18 22.42 -17.33
N PRO A 27 3.17 23.31 -17.09
CA PRO A 27 4.37 22.90 -16.40
C PRO A 27 3.84 22.34 -15.09
N GLN A 28 4.18 21.08 -14.78
CA GLN A 28 3.78 20.39 -13.57
C GLN A 28 4.01 21.35 -12.40
N LYS A 29 2.93 22.03 -12.02
CA LYS A 29 2.94 23.16 -11.12
C LYS A 29 3.25 22.53 -9.78
N ASP A 30 4.46 22.78 -9.28
CA ASP A 30 5.05 22.18 -8.08
C ASP A 30 3.95 21.66 -7.13
N LEU A 31 3.60 20.38 -7.30
CA LEU A 31 2.44 19.76 -6.64
C LEU A 31 2.73 19.52 -5.16
N LEU A 32 3.97 19.80 -4.74
CA LEU A 32 4.52 19.48 -3.44
C LEU A 32 4.75 20.77 -2.65
N ASP A 33 4.18 20.83 -1.46
CA ASP A 33 4.42 21.95 -0.55
C ASP A 33 5.67 21.68 0.28
N ASN A 34 6.74 22.43 0.04
CA ASN A 34 8.00 22.33 0.79
C ASN A 34 7.81 22.50 2.31
N LYS A 35 6.78 23.22 2.76
CA LYS A 35 6.50 23.38 4.20
C LYS A 35 6.05 22.06 4.84
N CYS A 36 5.30 21.21 4.12
CA CYS A 36 4.81 19.94 4.66
C CYS A 36 5.90 18.86 4.70
N LEU A 37 6.92 18.97 3.85
CA LEU A 37 8.07 18.07 3.85
C LEU A 37 8.93 18.20 5.11
N ILE A 38 9.04 19.42 5.65
CA ILE A 38 9.75 19.68 6.91
C ILE A 38 9.08 18.91 8.06
N GLU A 39 7.74 18.85 8.05
CA GLU A 39 6.93 18.19 9.06
C GLU A 39 6.93 16.66 8.96
N LYS A 40 7.34 16.10 7.81
CA LYS A 40 7.46 14.65 7.55
C LYS A 40 6.19 13.86 7.95
N TYR A 41 5.03 14.34 7.50
CA TYR A 41 3.77 13.66 7.78
C TYR A 41 3.75 12.23 7.23
N THR A 42 3.24 11.29 8.04
CA THR A 42 3.09 9.88 7.69
C THR A 42 1.64 9.43 7.88
N HIS A 43 1.38 8.14 7.68
CA HIS A 43 0.08 7.53 7.99
C HIS A 43 -0.30 7.64 9.49
N LEU A 44 0.64 8.00 10.37
CA LEU A 44 0.40 8.24 11.79
C LEU A 44 0.09 9.72 12.11
N SER A 45 0.11 10.62 11.13
CA SER A 45 -0.12 12.04 11.36
C SER A 45 -1.60 12.41 11.23
N CYS A 46 -2.33 12.49 12.36
CA CYS A 46 -3.77 12.77 12.34
C CYS A 46 -4.15 14.19 11.92
N LYS A 47 -3.18 15.08 11.75
CA LYS A 47 -3.38 16.37 11.08
C LYS A 47 -3.68 16.23 9.57
N LYS A 48 -3.42 15.06 8.98
CA LYS A 48 -3.56 14.82 7.52
C LYS A 48 -4.46 13.64 7.18
N VAL A 49 -4.43 12.56 7.98
CA VAL A 49 -5.21 11.34 7.72
C VAL A 49 -5.92 10.85 8.97
N PHE A 50 -7.03 10.13 8.82
CA PHE A 50 -7.68 9.51 9.98
C PHE A 50 -6.82 8.36 10.53
N CYS A 51 -6.74 8.25 11.86
CA CYS A 51 -6.10 7.11 12.51
C CYS A 51 -6.87 5.82 12.24
N GLN A 52 -6.14 4.70 12.29
CA GLN A 52 -6.75 3.37 12.17
C GLN A 52 -7.73 3.10 13.34
N PRO A 53 -8.72 2.20 13.18
CA PRO A 53 -9.72 1.93 14.23
C PRO A 53 -9.14 1.55 15.60
N TRP A 54 -8.00 0.84 15.61
CA TRP A 54 -7.24 0.42 16.79
C TRP A 54 -6.25 1.48 17.32
N GLN A 55 -6.32 2.72 16.81
CA GLN A 55 -5.52 3.87 17.24
C GLN A 55 -6.41 5.04 17.65
N LYS A 56 -5.85 6.00 18.39
CA LYS A 56 -6.47 7.27 18.76
C LYS A 56 -5.50 8.43 18.46
N CYS A 57 -6.05 9.59 18.10
CA CYS A 57 -5.25 10.79 17.84
C CYS A 57 -4.96 11.51 19.16
N ILE A 58 -3.68 11.69 19.49
CA ILE A 58 -3.21 12.51 20.62
C ILE A 58 -2.10 13.40 20.07
N ASP A 59 -2.19 14.71 20.30
CA ASP A 59 -1.19 15.71 19.90
C ASP A 59 -0.78 15.64 18.42
N GLY A 60 -1.75 15.37 17.53
CA GLY A 60 -1.50 15.27 16.09
C GLY A 60 -0.86 13.96 15.63
N THR A 61 -0.67 12.99 16.53
CA THR A 61 -0.13 11.66 16.23
C THR A 61 -1.11 10.54 16.60
N CYS A 62 -1.20 9.52 15.75
CA CYS A 62 -1.97 8.32 15.98
C CYS A 62 -1.19 7.36 16.88
N ILE A 63 -1.70 7.16 18.09
CA ILE A 63 -1.12 6.23 19.06
C ILE A 63 -2.03 5.01 19.25
N CYS A 64 -1.44 3.88 19.62
CA CYS A 64 -2.17 2.63 19.84
C CYS A 64 -3.23 2.79 20.95
N LYS A 65 -4.44 2.31 20.70
CA LYS A 65 -5.42 2.06 21.77
C LYS A 65 -5.03 0.80 22.54
N LEU A 66 -5.51 0.67 23.77
CA LEU A 66 -5.46 -0.60 24.50
C LEU A 66 -6.58 -1.54 24.01
N PRO A 67 -6.37 -2.87 23.99
CA PRO A 67 -7.33 -3.79 23.38
C PRO A 67 -8.76 -3.69 23.94
N TYR A 68 -8.92 -3.41 25.23
CA TYR A 68 -10.24 -3.25 25.84
C TYR A 68 -11.00 -2.00 25.38
N GLN A 69 -10.34 -1.03 24.74
CA GLN A 69 -10.96 0.17 24.17
C GLN A 69 -11.55 -0.07 22.77
N CYS A 70 -11.28 -1.24 22.17
CA CYS A 70 -11.90 -1.65 20.92
C CYS A 70 -13.37 -2.08 21.14
N PRO A 71 -14.24 -1.90 20.11
CA PRO A 71 -15.55 -2.52 20.10
C PRO A 71 -15.47 -4.03 20.30
N LYS A 72 -16.42 -4.57 21.08
CA LYS A 72 -16.50 -6.00 21.41
C LYS A 72 -17.27 -6.82 20.37
N ASN A 73 -17.99 -6.15 19.47
CA ASN A 73 -18.72 -6.80 18.39
C ASN A 73 -17.75 -7.15 17.26
N GLY A 74 -17.73 -8.42 16.84
CA GLY A 74 -16.90 -8.88 15.73
C GLY A 74 -16.69 -10.39 15.77
N THR A 75 -15.84 -10.86 14.85
CA THR A 75 -15.44 -12.26 14.73
C THR A 75 -14.08 -12.48 15.38
N SER A 76 -13.90 -13.66 15.97
CA SER A 76 -12.61 -14.05 16.53
C SER A 76 -11.53 -14.13 15.45
N VAL A 77 -10.28 -13.83 15.84
CA VAL A 77 -9.10 -13.91 14.96
C VAL A 77 -7.92 -14.51 15.71
N CYS A 78 -6.98 -15.09 14.98
CA CYS A 78 -5.73 -15.62 15.50
C CYS A 78 -4.54 -14.73 15.13
N SER A 79 -3.57 -14.69 16.04
CA SER A 79 -2.28 -14.00 15.89
C SER A 79 -1.13 -15.02 15.81
N THR A 80 -0.01 -14.62 15.22
CA THR A 80 1.19 -15.45 15.02
C THR A 80 1.82 -15.95 16.32
N ASN A 81 1.49 -15.36 17.47
CA ASN A 81 1.87 -15.83 18.80
C ASN A 81 0.97 -16.97 19.34
N GLY A 82 0.09 -17.54 18.52
CA GLY A 82 -0.81 -18.63 18.90
C GLY A 82 -2.00 -18.18 19.77
N LYS A 83 -2.20 -16.87 19.96
CA LYS A 83 -3.28 -16.33 20.77
C LYS A 83 -4.48 -15.93 19.90
N SER A 84 -5.67 -16.37 20.32
CA SER A 84 -6.93 -15.91 19.76
C SER A 84 -7.41 -14.63 20.46
N TYR A 85 -8.00 -13.72 19.68
CA TYR A 85 -8.62 -12.47 20.15
C TYR A 85 -10.11 -12.47 19.80
N LEU A 86 -10.92 -11.71 20.54
CA LEU A 86 -12.37 -11.67 20.33
C LEU A 86 -12.74 -10.97 19.01
N THR A 87 -11.99 -9.92 18.65
CA THR A 87 -12.20 -9.16 17.41
C THR A 87 -10.88 -8.78 16.75
N TYR A 88 -10.92 -8.50 15.45
CA TYR A 88 -9.77 -8.01 14.69
C TYR A 88 -9.18 -6.71 15.28
N CYS A 89 -10.01 -5.79 15.75
CA CYS A 89 -9.54 -4.54 16.38
C CYS A 89 -8.65 -4.82 17.58
N GLN A 90 -9.03 -5.78 18.44
CA GLN A 90 -8.26 -6.13 19.62
C GLN A 90 -6.89 -6.72 19.27
N GLN A 91 -6.84 -7.60 18.25
CA GLN A 91 -5.58 -8.16 17.77
C GLN A 91 -4.69 -7.06 17.20
N LYS A 92 -5.20 -6.18 16.32
CA LYS A 92 -4.40 -5.08 15.75
C LYS A 92 -3.98 -4.02 16.77
N SER A 93 -4.82 -3.75 17.78
CA SER A 93 -4.47 -2.91 18.92
C SER A 93 -3.30 -3.51 19.71
N PHE A 94 -3.32 -4.82 19.93
CA PHE A 94 -2.21 -5.51 20.58
C PHE A 94 -0.95 -5.53 19.71
N GLU A 95 -1.07 -5.80 18.41
CA GLU A 95 0.04 -5.76 17.45
C GLU A 95 0.70 -4.37 17.39
N CYS A 96 -0.10 -3.30 17.45
CA CYS A 96 0.42 -1.94 17.52
C CYS A 96 1.31 -1.72 18.76
N LEU A 97 0.95 -2.33 19.89
CA LEU A 97 1.74 -2.30 21.13
C LEU A 97 2.91 -3.30 21.11
N GLN A 98 2.76 -4.41 20.39
CA GLN A 98 3.68 -5.54 20.32
C GLN A 98 3.82 -6.00 18.86
N PRO A 99 4.72 -5.37 18.07
CA PRO A 99 4.79 -5.54 16.61
C PRO A 99 5.03 -6.98 16.11
N LYS A 100 5.49 -7.88 16.98
CA LYS A 100 5.72 -9.30 16.66
C LYS A 100 4.42 -10.12 16.60
N ALA A 101 3.34 -9.67 17.22
CA ALA A 101 2.06 -10.36 17.31
C ALA A 101 1.15 -10.07 16.09
N LYS A 102 1.64 -10.43 14.90
CA LYS A 102 0.97 -10.18 13.62
C LYS A 102 -0.29 -11.02 13.48
N PHE A 103 -1.19 -10.60 12.60
CA PHE A 103 -2.36 -11.38 12.22
C PHE A 103 -1.94 -12.70 11.52
N LEU A 104 -2.64 -13.80 11.80
CA LEU A 104 -2.41 -15.09 11.17
C LEU A 104 -3.62 -15.56 10.33
N ASN A 105 -4.77 -15.79 10.98
CA ASN A 105 -5.99 -16.24 10.30
C ASN A 105 -7.25 -15.70 10.97
N SER A 106 -8.33 -15.67 10.20
CA SER A 106 -9.67 -15.43 10.72
C SER A 106 -10.17 -16.66 11.48
N GLY A 107 -10.96 -16.44 12.53
CA GLY A 107 -11.44 -17.48 13.43
C GLY A 107 -10.45 -17.80 14.55
N THR A 108 -10.65 -18.97 15.17
CA THR A 108 -9.78 -19.47 16.24
C THR A 108 -8.43 -19.91 15.68
N CYS A 109 -7.42 -19.96 16.54
CA CYS A 109 -6.12 -20.49 16.16
C CYS A 109 -6.20 -21.98 15.81
N ILE A 110 -5.43 -22.37 14.78
CA ILE A 110 -5.26 -23.76 14.32
C ILE A 110 -3.86 -24.19 14.76
N ALA A 111 -3.74 -25.37 15.39
CA ALA A 111 -2.49 -25.82 16.01
C ALA A 111 -1.28 -25.92 15.05
N GLU A 112 -1.53 -26.18 13.76
CA GLU A 112 -0.50 -26.37 12.72
C GLU A 112 -0.60 -25.36 11.57
N GLY A 113 -1.51 -24.37 11.69
CA GLY A 113 -1.72 -23.39 10.64
C GLY A 113 -0.54 -22.42 10.52
N GLN A 114 0.21 -22.48 9.42
CA GLN A 114 1.34 -21.58 9.18
C GLN A 114 1.16 -20.77 7.89
N PHE A 115 1.24 -19.44 8.01
CA PHE A 115 1.37 -18.54 6.87
C PHE A 115 2.85 -18.31 6.56
N SER A 116 3.24 -18.31 5.28
CA SER A 116 4.59 -17.92 4.89
C SER A 116 4.65 -17.23 3.54
N VAL A 117 5.56 -16.26 3.43
CA VAL A 117 5.89 -15.55 2.19
C VAL A 117 7.36 -15.82 1.89
N SER A 118 7.70 -16.10 0.63
CA SER A 118 9.08 -16.28 0.19
C SER A 118 9.29 -15.78 -1.23
N LEU A 119 10.54 -15.50 -1.59
CA LEU A 119 10.95 -15.15 -2.94
C LEU A 119 11.67 -16.33 -3.58
N LYS A 120 11.27 -16.68 -4.82
CA LYS A 120 11.86 -17.77 -5.61
C LYS A 120 12.49 -17.25 -6.88
N TYR A 121 13.52 -17.96 -7.36
CA TYR A 121 14.22 -17.63 -8.61
C TYR A 121 14.86 -16.22 -8.66
N GLY A 122 15.17 -15.64 -7.50
CA GLY A 122 15.99 -14.43 -7.40
C GLY A 122 17.48 -14.76 -7.42
N THR A 123 18.30 -13.82 -7.89
CA THR A 123 19.76 -13.93 -7.79
C THR A 123 20.28 -13.45 -6.42
N THR A 124 19.55 -12.52 -5.80
CA THR A 124 19.80 -12.01 -4.44
C THR A 124 18.69 -12.41 -3.48
N THR A 125 18.88 -12.16 -2.18
CA THR A 125 17.86 -12.45 -1.15
C THR A 125 16.70 -11.45 -1.13
N SER A 126 16.82 -10.33 -1.85
CA SER A 126 15.85 -9.23 -1.89
C SER A 126 15.07 -9.14 -3.19
N GLU A 127 15.16 -10.15 -4.06
CA GLU A 127 14.45 -10.18 -5.34
C GLU A 127 13.91 -11.59 -5.65
N GLY A 128 12.98 -11.68 -6.59
CA GLY A 128 12.45 -12.94 -7.09
C GLY A 128 10.95 -12.89 -7.33
N ILE A 129 10.39 -14.07 -7.64
CA ILE A 129 8.97 -14.29 -7.81
C ILE A 129 8.35 -14.61 -6.45
N VAL A 130 7.28 -13.90 -6.10
CA VAL A 130 6.58 -14.05 -4.81
C VAL A 130 5.83 -15.38 -4.78
N GLU A 131 6.12 -16.16 -3.74
CA GLU A 131 5.47 -17.44 -3.42
C GLU A 131 4.85 -17.36 -2.01
N VAL A 132 3.58 -17.73 -1.89
CA VAL A 132 2.80 -17.65 -0.65
C VAL A 132 2.25 -19.03 -0.27
N LYS A 133 2.36 -19.39 1.02
CA LYS A 133 1.63 -20.51 1.65
C LYS A 133 0.54 -19.95 2.56
N LEU A 134 -0.72 -20.28 2.28
CA LEU A 134 -1.85 -19.91 3.12
C LEU A 134 -1.95 -20.84 4.34
N VAL A 135 -2.57 -20.36 5.42
CA VAL A 135 -2.67 -21.08 6.71
C VAL A 135 -3.38 -22.43 6.58
N ASP A 136 -4.38 -22.49 5.72
CA ASP A 136 -5.27 -23.63 5.48
C ASP A 136 -4.82 -24.52 4.31
N GLN A 137 -3.65 -24.25 3.72
CA GLN A 137 -3.17 -24.94 2.53
C GLN A 137 -1.72 -25.38 2.65
N ASP A 138 -1.45 -26.63 2.29
CA ASP A 138 -0.09 -27.14 2.27
C ASP A 138 0.71 -26.72 1.04
N LYS A 139 0.01 -26.34 -0.04
CA LYS A 139 0.63 -25.95 -1.30
C LYS A 139 1.06 -24.49 -1.27
N LYS A 140 2.24 -24.24 -1.85
CA LYS A 140 2.71 -22.90 -2.13
C LYS A 140 2.29 -22.47 -3.53
N MET A 141 1.89 -21.22 -3.67
CA MET A 141 1.34 -20.69 -4.92
C MET A 141 1.96 -19.35 -5.27
N PHE A 142 1.99 -19.06 -6.58
CA PHE A 142 2.44 -17.78 -7.11
C PHE A 142 1.31 -16.75 -7.15
N ILE A 143 1.68 -15.48 -7.20
CA ILE A 143 0.75 -14.35 -7.29
C ILE A 143 0.59 -13.89 -8.75
N CYS A 144 -0.64 -13.59 -9.15
CA CYS A 144 -0.95 -13.07 -10.47
C CYS A 144 -0.45 -11.64 -10.65
N LYS A 145 0.28 -11.37 -11.75
CA LYS A 145 0.77 -10.02 -12.10
C LYS A 145 -0.34 -8.97 -12.25
N LYS A 146 -1.50 -9.34 -12.78
CA LYS A 146 -2.58 -8.38 -13.11
C LYS A 146 -3.15 -7.65 -11.87
N ALA A 147 -3.10 -8.29 -10.71
CA ALA A 147 -3.62 -7.73 -9.45
C ALA A 147 -2.50 -7.29 -8.48
N TRP A 148 -1.25 -7.22 -8.97
CA TRP A 148 -0.09 -6.87 -8.14
C TRP A 148 0.27 -5.40 -8.31
N SER A 149 0.21 -4.65 -7.21
CA SER A 149 0.56 -3.23 -7.17
C SER A 149 1.59 -2.93 -6.07
N ILE A 150 1.95 -1.64 -5.92
CA ILE A 150 2.84 -1.20 -4.85
C ILE A 150 2.24 -1.41 -3.45
N VAL A 151 0.91 -1.50 -3.35
CA VAL A 151 0.21 -1.73 -2.08
C VAL A 151 0.56 -3.10 -1.51
N GLU A 152 0.42 -4.16 -2.30
CA GLU A 152 0.75 -5.52 -1.88
C GLU A 152 2.27 -5.73 -1.78
N ALA A 153 3.03 -5.10 -2.67
CA ALA A 153 4.49 -5.21 -2.68
C ALA A 153 5.13 -4.71 -1.39
N ASN A 154 4.74 -3.52 -0.90
CA ASN A 154 5.28 -2.97 0.34
C ASN A 154 4.96 -3.87 1.54
N VAL A 155 3.76 -4.45 1.59
CA VAL A 155 3.35 -5.36 2.67
C VAL A 155 4.11 -6.69 2.60
N ALA A 156 4.34 -7.24 1.40
CA ALA A 156 5.12 -8.46 1.23
C ALA A 156 6.57 -8.28 1.68
N CYS A 157 7.20 -7.15 1.34
CA CYS A 157 8.56 -6.83 1.81
C CYS A 157 8.62 -6.64 3.32
N LEU A 158 7.60 -6.02 3.93
CA LEU A 158 7.49 -5.89 5.38
C LEU A 158 7.41 -7.26 6.08
N GLU A 159 6.68 -8.21 5.49
CA GLU A 159 6.59 -9.58 6.02
C GLU A 159 7.93 -10.32 5.93
N LEU A 160 8.68 -10.07 4.85
CA LEU A 160 10.02 -10.60 4.64
C LEU A 160 11.11 -9.92 5.50
N GLY A 161 10.75 -8.90 6.29
CA GLY A 161 11.65 -8.23 7.23
C GLY A 161 12.34 -6.96 6.71
N PHE A 162 11.95 -6.46 5.53
CA PHE A 162 12.44 -5.18 5.01
C PHE A 162 11.59 -4.04 5.57
N GLN A 163 12.19 -3.14 6.33
CA GLN A 163 11.51 -1.96 6.90
C GLN A 163 11.54 -0.76 5.94
N GLN A 164 10.51 0.08 6.02
CA GLN A 164 10.39 1.38 5.33
C GLN A 164 10.80 2.54 6.23
#